data_AF-A0A9E4ZAN7-F1
#
_entry.id   AF-A0A9E4ZAN7-F1
#
_cell.length_a   1.000
_cell.length_b   1.000
_cell.length_c   1.000
_cell.angle_alpha   90.00
_cell.angle_beta   90.00
_cell.angle_gamma   90.00
#
_symmetry.space_group_name_H-M   'P 1'
#
loop_
_entity.id
_entity.type
_entity.pdbx_description
1 polymer ?
#
loop_
_entity_poly.entity_id
_entity_poly.type
_entity_poly.pdbx_seq_one_letter_code
_entity_poly.pdbx_strand_id
1 'polypeptide(L)' 'AVDGSDQATADEVGAEITVLARHLPENFRVNDLLEAARDNSDRSAQLAKLYIDRCFRLSAGDAVAAIELEAQIQLLKD' A
#
# COMPACT_ATOMS: atom_id res chain seq x y z
N ALA A 1 -3.52 8.15 -20.18
CA ALA A 1 -2.32 7.30 -20.33
C ALA A 1 -1.29 7.85 -19.37
N VAL A 2 -0.75 7.03 -18.48
CA VAL A 2 0.44 7.38 -17.69
C VAL A 2 1.57 7.56 -18.69
N ASP A 3 2.14 8.75 -18.74
CA ASP A 3 3.20 9.06 -19.71
C ASP A 3 4.50 8.33 -19.31
N GLY A 4 5.42 8.12 -20.24
CA GLY A 4 6.68 7.40 -19.95
C GLY A 4 7.51 8.04 -18.82
N SER A 5 7.34 9.35 -18.63
CA SER A 5 7.94 10.12 -17.53
C SER A 5 7.33 9.80 -16.16
N ASP A 6 6.02 9.52 -16.11
CA ASP A 6 5.30 9.24 -14.88
C ASP A 6 5.70 7.87 -14.32
N GLN A 7 5.92 6.89 -15.21
CA GLN A 7 6.36 5.55 -14.81
C GLN A 7 7.78 5.55 -14.23
N ALA A 8 8.71 6.27 -14.85
CA ALA A 8 10.08 6.37 -14.34
C ALA A 8 10.13 7.01 -12.94
N THR A 9 9.32 8.06 -12.73
CA THR A 9 9.18 8.72 -11.43
C THR A 9 8.55 7.78 -10.40
N ALA A 10 7.51 7.02 -10.77
CA ALA A 10 6.87 6.07 -9.89
C ALA A 10 7.80 4.92 -9.48
N ASP A 11 8.66 4.45 -10.40
CA ASP A 11 9.64 3.40 -10.12
C ASP A 11 10.75 3.89 -9.17
N GLU A 12 11.24 5.12 -9.36
CA GLU A 12 12.22 5.75 -8.47
C GLU A 12 11.66 5.91 -7.05
N VAL A 13 10.48 6.53 -6.92
CA VAL A 13 9.81 6.72 -5.63
C VAL A 13 9.50 5.36 -4.97
N GLY A 14 9.06 4.36 -5.76
CA GLY A 14 8.82 3.01 -5.26
C GLY A 14 10.07 2.33 -4.69
N ALA A 15 11.23 2.56 -5.32
CA ALA A 15 12.51 2.04 -4.83
C ALA A 15 12.93 2.69 -3.50
N GLU A 16 12.75 4.01 -3.36
CA GLU A 16 13.01 4.73 -2.11
C GLU A 16 12.11 4.24 -0.96
N ILE A 17 10.80 4.10 -1.23
CA ILE A 17 9.85 3.56 -0.24
C ILE A 17 10.23 2.14 0.16
N THR A 18 10.69 1.30 -0.79
CA THR A 18 11.15 -0.06 -0.49
C THR A 18 12.36 -0.08 0.44
N VAL A 19 13.29 0.88 0.31
CA VAL A 19 14.41 1.03 1.24
C VAL A 19 13.90 1.39 2.64
N LEU A 20 12.99 2.35 2.75
CA LEU A 20 12.41 2.76 4.02
C LEU A 20 11.59 1.63 4.69
N ALA A 21 10.89 0.82 3.89
CA ALA A 21 10.08 -0.29 4.36
C ALA A 21 10.87 -1.33 5.18
N ARG A 22 12.19 -1.44 4.96
CA ARG A 22 13.09 -2.34 5.72
C ARG A 22 13.19 -1.98 7.20
N HIS A 23 12.79 -0.77 7.57
CA HIS A 23 12.77 -0.30 8.95
C HIS A 23 11.40 -0.46 9.62
N LEU A 24 10.39 -0.95 8.90
CA LEU A 24 9.06 -1.19 9.41
C LEU A 24 8.85 -2.69 9.69
N PRO A 25 8.01 -3.03 10.68
CA PRO A 25 7.61 -4.42 10.89
C PRO A 25 6.90 -4.99 9.65
N GLU A 26 7.12 -6.28 9.36
CA GLU A 26 6.55 -6.95 8.17
C GLU A 26 5.01 -6.84 8.09
N ASN A 27 4.34 -6.75 9.24
CA ASN A 27 2.89 -6.62 9.29
C ASN A 27 2.36 -5.30 8.70
N PHE A 28 3.21 -4.31 8.40
CA PHE A 28 2.82 -3.11 7.65
C PHE A 28 2.56 -3.39 6.16
N ARG A 29 3.12 -4.47 5.60
CA ARG A 29 2.85 -4.91 4.22
C ARG A 29 3.08 -3.81 3.16
N VAL A 30 4.12 -3.00 3.33
CA VAL A 30 4.41 -1.87 2.42
C VAL A 30 4.66 -2.31 0.97
N ASN A 31 5.18 -3.53 0.75
CA ASN A 31 5.34 -4.05 -0.61
C ASN A 31 3.99 -4.27 -1.32
N ASP A 32 2.97 -4.74 -0.61
CA ASP A 32 1.63 -4.93 -1.17
C ASP A 32 0.95 -3.59 -1.46
N LEU A 33 1.22 -2.57 -0.63
CA LEU A 33 0.82 -1.19 -0.90
C LEU A 33 1.44 -0.68 -2.21
N LEU A 34 2.75 -0.86 -2.38
CA LEU A 34 3.47 -0.44 -3.58
C LEU A 34 2.97 -1.18 -4.83
N GLU A 35 2.65 -2.47 -4.72
CA GLU A 35 2.07 -3.24 -5.82
C GLU A 35 0.69 -2.69 -6.20
N ALA A 36 -0.20 -2.47 -5.23
CA ALA A 36 -1.51 -1.89 -5.46
C ALA A 36 -1.45 -0.48 -6.06
N ALA A 37 -0.44 0.32 -5.68
CA ALA A 37 -0.28 1.68 -6.18
C ALA A 37 0.25 1.77 -7.63
N ARG A 38 0.72 0.66 -8.21
CA ARG A 38 1.26 0.62 -9.59
C ARG A 38 0.18 0.44 -10.66
N ASP A 39 -1.01 -0.02 -10.29
CA ASP A 39 -2.12 -0.22 -11.21
C ASP A 39 -3.14 0.94 -11.08
N ASN A 40 -3.58 1.46 -12.23
CA ASN A 40 -4.52 2.57 -12.33
C ASN A 40 -6.00 2.14 -12.34
N SER A 41 -6.30 0.87 -12.04
CA SER A 41 -7.68 0.42 -11.87
C SER A 41 -8.31 0.96 -10.58
N ASP A 42 -9.63 1.16 -10.57
CA ASP A 42 -10.37 1.59 -9.38
C ASP A 42 -10.16 0.63 -8.20
N ARG A 43 -10.09 -0.67 -8.49
CA ARG A 43 -9.81 -1.72 -7.51
C ARG A 43 -8.44 -1.53 -6.85
N SER A 44 -7.41 -1.27 -7.66
CA SER A 44 -6.05 -1.09 -7.18
C SER A 44 -5.88 0.22 -6.40
N ALA A 45 -6.55 1.30 -6.82
CA ALA A 45 -6.64 2.54 -6.05
C ALA A 45 -7.30 2.32 -4.67
N GLN A 46 -8.39 1.54 -4.62
CA GLN A 46 -9.06 1.21 -3.36
C GLN A 46 -8.18 0.32 -2.46
N LEU A 47 -7.47 -0.66 -3.03
CA LEU A 47 -6.51 -1.48 -2.29
C LEU A 47 -5.37 -0.63 -1.70
N ALA A 48 -4.77 0.26 -2.49
CA ALA A 48 -3.71 1.15 -2.03
C ALA A 48 -4.18 2.02 -0.86
N LYS A 49 -5.41 2.55 -0.93
CA LYS A 49 -6.03 3.29 0.17
C LYS A 49 -6.19 2.45 1.44
N LEU A 50 -6.71 1.22 1.32
CA LEU A 50 -6.87 0.36 2.48
C LEU A 50 -5.52 0.00 3.13
N TYR A 51 -4.49 -0.24 2.31
CA TYR A 51 -3.15 -0.50 2.80
C TYR A 51 -2.52 0.70 3.52
N ILE A 52 -2.65 1.92 2.99
CA ILE A 52 -2.11 3.13 3.64
C ILE A 52 -2.85 3.41 4.96
N ASP A 53 -4.18 3.27 4.98
CA ASP A 53 -4.99 3.45 6.20
C ASP A 53 -4.59 2.41 7.25
N ARG A 54 -4.35 1.16 6.85
CA ARG A 54 -3.92 0.09 7.75
C ARG A 54 -2.53 0.33 8.33
N CYS A 55 -1.58 0.81 7.52
CA CYS A 55 -0.25 1.23 7.99
C CYS A 55 -0.37 2.33 9.06
N PHE A 56 -1.26 3.31 8.83
CA PHE A 56 -1.50 4.39 9.78
C PHE A 56 -2.10 3.89 11.10
N ARG A 57 -3.04 2.94 11.06
CA ARG A 57 -3.59 2.32 12.28
C ARG A 57 -2.54 1.54 13.06
N LEU A 58 -1.71 0.77 12.37
CA LEU A 58 -0.61 0.03 13.01
C LEU A 58 0.40 0.96 13.68
N SER A 59 0.77 2.07 13.04
CA SER A 59 1.69 3.05 13.64
C SER A 59 1.11 3.75 14.87
N ALA A 60 -0.23 3.92 14.92
CA ALA A 60 -0.94 4.43 16.08
C ALA A 60 -1.17 3.39 17.19
N GLY A 61 -0.76 2.13 17.00
CA GLY A 61 -1.01 1.03 17.94
C GLY A 61 -2.46 0.51 17.94
N ASP A 62 -3.27 0.91 16.96
CA ASP A 62 -4.67 0.53 16.82
C ASP A 62 -4.79 -0.78 16.03
N ALA A 63 -4.45 -1.89 16.71
CA ALA A 63 -4.47 -3.22 16.10
C ALA A 63 -5.88 -3.66 15.69
N VAL A 64 -6.92 -3.21 16.40
CA VAL A 64 -8.31 -3.58 16.11
C VAL A 64 -8.75 -2.99 14.77
N ALA A 65 -8.56 -1.68 14.57
CA ALA A 65 -8.89 -1.05 13.29
C ALA A 65 -8.05 -1.62 12.14
N ALA A 66 -6.78 -1.98 12.40
CA ALA A 66 -5.93 -2.62 11.39
C ALA A 66 -6.45 -4.00 10.95
N ILE A 67 -7.09 -4.77 11.85
CA ILE A 67 -7.72 -6.06 11.54
C ILE A 67 -8.97 -5.84 10.68
N GLU A 68 -9.81 -4.85 11.00
CA GLU A 68 -10.99 -4.52 10.21
C GLU A 68 -10.64 -4.08 8.78
N LEU A 69 -9.55 -3.33 8.62
CA LEU A 69 -9.04 -2.94 7.31
C LEU A 69 -8.46 -4.15 6.55
N GLU A 70 -7.79 -5.08 7.24
CA GLU A 70 -7.32 -6.32 6.63
C GLU A 70 -8.49 -7.16 6.08
N ALA A 71 -9.59 -7.28 6.82
CA ALA A 71 -10.78 -7.99 6.34
C ALA A 71 -11.34 -7.36 5.05
N GLN A 72 -11.38 -6.02 4.96
CA GLN A 72 -11.79 -5.31 3.76
C GLN A 72 -10.81 -5.53 2.58
N ILE A 73 -9.50 -5.59 2.85
CA ILE A 73 -8.49 -5.91 1.83
C ILE A 73 -8.74 -7.30 1.27
N GLN A 74 -9.00 -8.30 2.12
CA GLN A 74 -9.27 -9.67 1.66
C GLN A 74 -10.54 -9.75 0.82
N LEU A 75 -11.64 -9.14 1.28
CA LEU A 75 -12.90 -9.09 0.52
C LEU A 75 -12.76 -8.42 -0.84
N LEU A 76 -11.87 -7.43 -0.97
CA LEU A 76 -11.60 -6.76 -2.24
C LEU A 76 -10.66 -7.54 -3.15
N LYS A 77 -9.88 -8.50 -2.62
CA LYS A 77 -8.96 -9.36 -3.39
C LYS A 77 -9.63 -10.63 -3.92
N ASP A 78 -10.66 -11.12 -3.23
CA ASP A 78 -11.58 -12.12 -3.76
C ASP A 78 -12.33 -11.62 -5.01
#